data_AF-A0A9W9UQ44-F1
#
_entry.id   AF-A0A9W9UQ44-F1
#
_cell.length_a   1.000
_cell.length_b   1.000
_cell.length_c   1.000
_cell.angle_alpha   90.00
_cell.angle_beta   90.00
_cell.angle_gamma   90.00
#
_symmetry.space_group_name_H-M   'P 1'
#
loop_
_entity.id
_entity.type
_entity.pdbx_description
1 polymer ?
#
loop_
_entity_poly.entity_id
_entity_poly.type
_entity_poly.pdbx_seq_one_letter_code
_entity_poly.pdbx_strand_id
1 'polypeptide(L)'
;MAGKTLPSYAIHVVDEELSPLPIGFPGEICISGAGVAIGYLNKPGPERRFLKTSFSERAYRTGDRGVLHADGALEILGRIDGDTQVKLWGLRIELQDIEHAILKAANGLITEVVVTTLGNPTILVAHVVLSSTCSADTQQFLQTLAATLPLPQYMRPTTAIAIDRIPLTNSGKIDRKALQALPLPSSSPQEGSASLAPAENKLAKVWESVLPAQTHGLYTLTPTSDFFSVGGNSMLLIELRNVIRREYDIDFPFLCLFEHSTLSAMASVIHSTSESDRPFTIDWVSEAAIPSSLLAAEPSPLGVNRIRRPPQVVLLTGAIPWTIPPAISYHKPKN
;
A
#
# COMPACT_ATOMS: atom_id res chain seq x y z
N MET A 1 -20.78 -17.27 -5.84
CA MET A 1 -20.25 -18.62 -6.11
C MET A 1 -19.07 -18.52 -7.05
N ALA A 2 -17.97 -19.22 -6.77
CA ALA A 2 -16.75 -19.20 -7.58
C ALA A 2 -16.69 -20.31 -8.65
N GLY A 3 -17.65 -21.25 -8.65
CA GLY A 3 -17.70 -22.37 -9.60
C GLY A 3 -17.08 -23.66 -9.04
N LYS A 4 -16.69 -24.57 -9.94
CA LYS A 4 -16.09 -25.90 -9.63
C LYS A 4 -14.59 -25.91 -9.95
N THR A 5 -13.86 -26.83 -9.32
CA THR A 5 -12.41 -26.97 -9.50
C THR A 5 -12.05 -27.47 -10.89
N LEU A 6 -10.88 -27.05 -11.39
CA LEU A 6 -10.25 -27.65 -12.56
C LEU A 6 -9.69 -29.03 -12.19
N PRO A 7 -9.62 -30.00 -13.13
CA PRO A 7 -9.23 -31.38 -12.84
C PRO A 7 -7.85 -31.54 -12.18
N SER A 8 -6.92 -30.63 -12.45
CA SER A 8 -5.55 -30.67 -11.93
C SER A 8 -5.39 -30.00 -10.55
N TYR A 9 -6.48 -29.50 -9.97
CA TYR A 9 -6.49 -28.82 -8.68
C TYR A 9 -7.51 -29.45 -7.74
N ALA A 10 -7.17 -29.52 -6.46
CA ALA A 10 -8.09 -29.85 -5.39
C ALA A 10 -8.24 -28.63 -4.46
N ILE A 11 -9.48 -28.38 -4.02
CA ILE A 11 -9.79 -27.35 -3.03
C ILE A 11 -10.11 -28.03 -1.71
N HIS A 12 -9.48 -27.55 -0.65
CA HIS A 12 -9.67 -28.00 0.72
C HIS A 12 -10.10 -26.80 1.54
N VAL A 13 -11.15 -26.97 2.36
CA VAL A 13 -11.51 -25.99 3.38
C VAL A 13 -10.97 -26.53 4.70
N VAL A 14 -10.14 -25.76 5.40
CA VAL A 14 -9.39 -26.22 6.58
C VAL A 14 -9.64 -25.35 7.81
N ASP A 15 -9.37 -25.91 8.99
CA ASP A 15 -9.33 -25.21 10.28
C ASP A 15 -7.98 -24.51 10.53
N GLU A 16 -7.81 -23.98 11.74
CA GLU A 16 -6.61 -23.22 12.16
C GLU A 16 -5.36 -24.11 12.22
N GLU A 17 -5.54 -25.41 12.50
CA GLU A 17 -4.51 -26.44 12.51
C GLU A 17 -4.21 -27.02 11.12
N LEU A 18 -4.82 -26.46 10.06
CA LEU A 18 -4.71 -26.93 8.66
C LEU A 18 -5.25 -28.35 8.44
N SER A 19 -6.22 -28.77 9.26
CA SER A 19 -6.95 -30.02 9.06
C SER A 19 -8.19 -29.79 8.19
N PRO A 20 -8.49 -30.67 7.23
CA PRO A 20 -9.69 -30.55 6.40
C PRO A 20 -10.98 -30.56 7.23
N LEU A 21 -11.84 -29.58 6.97
CA LEU A 21 -13.17 -29.49 7.54
C LEU A 21 -14.20 -30.25 6.70
N PRO A 22 -15.31 -30.72 7.32
CA PRO A 22 -16.41 -31.33 6.59
C PRO A 22 -17.06 -30.37 5.58
N ILE A 23 -17.70 -30.94 4.55
CA ILE A 23 -18.50 -30.21 3.56
C ILE A 23 -19.56 -29.35 4.28
N GLY A 24 -19.74 -28.10 3.84
CA GLY A 24 -20.68 -27.15 4.44
C GLY A 24 -20.13 -26.33 5.60
N PHE A 25 -18.95 -26.66 6.14
CA PHE A 25 -18.34 -25.88 7.22
C PHE A 25 -17.44 -24.77 6.67
N PRO A 26 -17.49 -23.55 7.25
CA PRO A 26 -16.66 -22.43 6.81
C PRO A 26 -15.25 -22.50 7.41
N GLY A 27 -14.22 -22.36 6.57
CA GLY A 27 -12.81 -22.37 6.97
C GLY A 27 -11.89 -21.71 5.94
N GLU A 28 -10.58 -21.86 6.09
CA GLU A 28 -9.60 -21.35 5.12
C GLU A 28 -9.61 -22.18 3.84
N ILE A 29 -9.62 -21.51 2.69
CA ILE A 29 -9.49 -22.15 1.39
C ILE A 29 -8.00 -22.44 1.14
N CYS A 30 -7.67 -23.70 0.96
CA CYS A 30 -6.38 -24.18 0.48
C CYS A 30 -6.52 -24.83 -0.91
N ILE A 31 -5.53 -24.61 -1.77
CA ILE A 31 -5.46 -25.19 -3.11
C ILE A 31 -4.28 -26.15 -3.17
N SER A 32 -4.50 -27.39 -3.61
CA SER A 32 -3.44 -28.36 -3.91
C SER A 32 -3.52 -28.84 -5.36
N GLY A 33 -2.47 -29.53 -5.83
CA GLY A 33 -2.42 -30.13 -7.16
C GLY A 33 -1.31 -29.59 -8.06
N ALA A 34 -1.30 -30.02 -9.32
CA ALA A 34 -0.18 -29.84 -10.23
C ALA A 34 0.09 -28.38 -10.61
N GLY A 35 -0.90 -27.50 -10.47
CA GLY A 35 -0.76 -26.08 -10.81
C GLY A 35 -0.43 -25.17 -9.62
N VAL A 36 -0.10 -25.72 -8.45
CA VAL A 36 0.40 -24.94 -7.32
C VAL A 36 1.85 -24.54 -7.58
N ALA A 37 2.15 -23.25 -7.48
CA ALA A 37 3.49 -22.73 -7.73
C ALA A 37 4.55 -23.33 -6.78
N ILE A 38 5.79 -23.43 -7.27
CA ILE A 38 6.96 -23.91 -6.52
C ILE A 38 7.41 -22.89 -5.46
N GLY A 39 6.99 -21.63 -5.62
CA GLY A 39 7.15 -20.58 -4.61
C GLY A 39 7.17 -19.19 -5.24
N TYR A 40 7.58 -18.20 -4.45
CA TYR A 40 7.81 -16.83 -4.87
C TYR A 40 9.22 -16.67 -5.43
N LEU A 41 9.31 -15.98 -6.58
CA LEU A 41 10.60 -15.64 -7.19
C LEU A 41 11.45 -14.79 -6.22
N ASN A 42 12.72 -15.14 -6.05
CA ASN A 42 13.70 -14.43 -5.23
C ASN A 42 13.36 -14.28 -3.73
N LYS A 43 12.52 -15.16 -3.16
CA LYS A 43 12.28 -15.21 -1.70
C LYS A 43 12.75 -16.55 -1.11
N PRO A 44 14.02 -16.67 -0.70
CA PRO A 44 14.53 -17.88 -0.06
C PRO A 44 14.06 -17.90 1.41
N GLY A 45 12.99 -18.62 1.71
CA GLY A 45 12.51 -18.85 3.08
C GLY A 45 11.36 -19.85 3.11
N PRO A 46 11.00 -20.41 4.28
CA PRO A 46 9.82 -21.26 4.41
C PRO A 46 8.60 -20.41 4.05
N GLU A 47 8.09 -20.58 2.84
CA GLU A 47 6.97 -19.78 2.37
C GLU A 47 5.75 -20.18 3.18
N ARG A 48 5.40 -19.38 4.20
CA ARG A 48 4.29 -19.65 5.13
C ARG A 48 2.95 -19.98 4.43
N ARG A 49 2.82 -19.66 3.14
CA ARG A 49 1.65 -19.98 2.32
C ARG A 49 1.76 -21.27 1.51
N PHE A 50 2.95 -21.81 1.26
CA PHE A 50 3.14 -23.07 0.54
C PHE A 50 3.67 -24.15 1.48
N LEU A 51 2.80 -25.07 1.87
CA LEU A 51 3.05 -25.97 2.99
C LEU A 51 2.80 -27.43 2.60
N LYS A 52 3.50 -28.33 3.28
CA LYS A 52 3.10 -29.74 3.34
C LYS A 52 1.96 -29.87 4.36
N THR A 53 0.92 -30.60 4.00
CA THR A 53 -0.31 -30.78 4.77
C THR A 53 -0.66 -32.26 4.87
N SER A 54 -1.64 -32.62 5.69
CA SER A 54 -2.11 -34.01 5.80
C SER A 54 -2.74 -34.55 4.51
N PHE A 55 -3.21 -33.67 3.63
CA PHE A 55 -3.93 -34.00 2.39
C PHE A 55 -3.11 -33.75 1.11
N SER A 56 -1.92 -33.15 1.21
CA SER A 56 -1.04 -32.91 0.07
C SER A 56 0.40 -32.65 0.49
N GLU A 57 1.34 -33.18 -0.29
CA GLU A 57 2.77 -32.83 -0.20
C GLU A 57 3.03 -31.33 -0.41
N ARG A 58 2.13 -30.65 -1.13
CA ARG A 58 2.17 -29.21 -1.33
C ARG A 58 0.76 -28.62 -1.47
N ALA A 59 0.44 -27.65 -0.64
CA ALA A 59 -0.79 -26.87 -0.69
C ALA A 59 -0.48 -25.38 -0.58
N TYR A 60 -1.27 -24.55 -1.26
CA TYR A 60 -1.24 -23.10 -1.17
C TYR A 60 -2.40 -22.60 -0.30
N ARG A 61 -2.08 -21.90 0.78
CA ARG A 61 -3.01 -21.16 1.61
C ARG A 61 -3.42 -19.87 0.89
N THR A 62 -4.69 -19.81 0.48
CA THR A 62 -5.21 -18.64 -0.25
C THR A 62 -5.40 -17.44 0.67
N GLY A 63 -5.63 -17.68 1.97
CA GLY A 63 -6.11 -16.71 2.95
C GLY A 63 -7.56 -16.25 2.74
N ASP A 64 -8.27 -16.83 1.76
CA ASP A 64 -9.70 -16.66 1.59
C ASP A 64 -10.44 -17.62 2.54
N ARG A 65 -11.57 -17.17 3.09
CA ARG A 65 -12.49 -17.98 3.87
C ARG A 65 -13.63 -18.43 2.96
N GLY A 66 -14.02 -19.69 3.02
CA GLY A 66 -15.09 -20.20 2.17
C GLY A 66 -15.74 -21.46 2.69
N VAL A 67 -16.76 -21.91 1.96
CA VAL A 67 -17.50 -23.15 2.19
C VAL A 67 -17.48 -23.98 0.91
N LEU A 68 -17.08 -25.24 1.03
CA LEU A 68 -17.21 -26.22 -0.04
C LEU A 68 -18.56 -26.94 0.11
N HIS A 69 -19.36 -26.90 -0.95
CA HIS A 69 -20.67 -27.54 -1.02
C HIS A 69 -20.58 -28.96 -1.57
N ALA A 70 -21.61 -29.78 -1.31
CA ALA A 70 -21.63 -31.21 -1.67
C ALA A 70 -21.59 -31.46 -3.19
N ASP A 71 -22.02 -30.50 -3.98
CA ASP A 71 -21.97 -30.53 -5.45
C ASP A 71 -20.60 -30.12 -6.03
N GLY A 72 -19.63 -29.82 -5.15
CA GLY A 72 -18.29 -29.33 -5.47
C GLY A 72 -18.23 -27.83 -5.75
N ALA A 73 -19.30 -27.07 -5.52
CA ALA A 73 -19.28 -25.62 -5.65
C ALA A 73 -18.57 -24.98 -4.46
N LEU A 74 -17.72 -24.00 -4.74
CA LEU A 74 -17.09 -23.18 -3.71
C LEU A 74 -17.80 -21.84 -3.55
N GLU A 75 -18.17 -21.54 -2.30
CA GLU A 75 -18.65 -20.23 -1.88
C GLU A 75 -17.52 -19.49 -1.14
N ILE A 76 -17.16 -18.30 -1.63
CA ILE A 76 -16.15 -17.44 -1.01
C ILE A 76 -16.89 -16.45 -0.08
N LEU A 77 -16.53 -16.47 1.20
CA LEU A 77 -17.14 -15.68 2.27
C LEU A 77 -16.36 -14.39 2.60
N GLY A 78 -15.30 -14.10 1.83
CA GLY A 78 -14.34 -13.02 2.08
C GLY A 78 -13.00 -13.58 2.55
N ARG A 79 -12.13 -12.72 3.08
CA ARG A 79 -10.82 -13.17 3.57
C ARG A 79 -10.81 -13.42 5.06
N ILE A 80 -9.90 -14.29 5.51
CA ILE A 80 -9.70 -14.58 6.95
C ILE A 80 -9.23 -13.33 7.69
N ASP A 81 -8.41 -12.53 7.02
CA ASP A 81 -7.91 -11.23 7.48
C ASP A 81 -8.88 -10.07 7.18
N GLY A 82 -10.09 -10.33 6.65
CA GLY A 82 -11.13 -9.34 6.34
C GLY A 82 -10.98 -8.65 4.98
N ASP A 83 -11.91 -7.75 4.64
CA ASP A 83 -11.79 -6.92 3.43
C ASP A 83 -10.68 -5.88 3.66
N THR A 84 -9.49 -6.14 3.12
CA THR A 84 -8.27 -5.35 3.33
C THR A 84 -8.08 -4.30 2.24
N GLN A 85 -9.11 -4.09 1.44
CA GLN A 85 -9.07 -3.19 0.31
C GLN A 85 -9.84 -1.92 0.59
N VAL A 86 -9.20 -0.78 0.31
CA VAL A 86 -9.82 0.53 0.48
C VAL A 86 -9.71 1.37 -0.79
N LYS A 87 -10.66 2.28 -0.98
CA LYS A 87 -10.56 3.34 -1.97
C LYS A 87 -10.15 4.63 -1.26
N LEU A 88 -8.91 5.07 -1.45
CA LEU A 88 -8.40 6.32 -0.91
C LEU A 88 -7.96 7.22 -2.05
N TRP A 89 -8.43 8.46 -2.05
CA TRP A 89 -8.06 9.48 -3.03
C TRP A 89 -8.21 9.02 -4.50
N GLY A 90 -9.24 8.22 -4.77
CA GLY A 90 -9.51 7.66 -6.10
C GLY A 90 -8.70 6.41 -6.47
N LEU A 91 -7.77 5.98 -5.60
CA LEU A 91 -6.91 4.82 -5.79
C LEU A 91 -7.43 3.61 -5.02
N ARG A 92 -7.34 2.44 -5.63
CA ARG A 92 -7.62 1.14 -5.00
C ARG A 92 -6.32 0.68 -4.32
N ILE A 93 -6.32 0.63 -3.01
CA ILE A 93 -5.15 0.30 -2.18
C ILE A 93 -5.43 -0.99 -1.44
N GLU A 94 -4.48 -1.92 -1.52
CA GLU A 94 -4.46 -3.13 -0.69
C GLU A 94 -3.69 -2.83 0.59
N LEU A 95 -4.38 -2.79 1.73
CA LEU A 95 -3.75 -2.49 3.02
C LEU A 95 -2.69 -3.52 3.41
N GLN A 96 -2.84 -4.76 2.93
CA GLN A 96 -1.85 -5.82 3.15
C GLN A 96 -0.50 -5.53 2.51
N ASP A 97 -0.46 -4.84 1.38
CA ASP A 97 0.83 -4.50 0.76
C ASP A 97 1.61 -3.52 1.65
N ILE A 98 0.87 -2.61 2.31
CA ILE A 98 1.42 -1.66 3.29
C ILE A 98 1.91 -2.43 4.53
N GLU A 99 1.08 -3.32 5.07
CA GLU A 99 1.42 -4.18 6.21
C GLU A 99 2.70 -5.00 5.95
N HIS A 100 2.82 -5.63 4.78
CA HIS A 100 4.02 -6.38 4.40
C HIS A 100 5.25 -5.50 4.27
N ALA A 101 5.12 -4.29 3.71
CA ALA A 101 6.21 -3.35 3.60
C ALA A 101 6.70 -2.89 4.98
N ILE A 102 5.78 -2.65 5.92
CA ILE A 102 6.10 -2.31 7.31
C ILE A 102 6.85 -3.45 7.99
N LEU A 103 6.35 -4.68 7.93
CA LEU A 103 7.02 -5.85 8.54
C LEU A 103 8.43 -6.04 7.99
N LYS A 104 8.60 -5.83 6.67
CA LYS A 104 9.91 -5.95 6.03
C LYS A 104 10.87 -4.84 6.48
N ALA A 105 10.41 -3.59 6.53
CA ALA A 105 11.23 -2.45 6.94
C ALA A 105 11.60 -2.51 8.43
N ALA A 106 10.71 -3.04 9.27
CA ALA A 106 10.92 -3.18 10.70
C ALA A 106 12.02 -4.18 11.08
N ASN A 107 12.43 -5.06 10.17
CA ASN A 107 13.54 -6.00 10.36
C ASN A 107 13.48 -6.78 11.71
N GLY A 108 12.28 -7.22 12.10
CA GLY A 108 12.04 -7.98 13.33
C GLY A 108 11.61 -7.17 14.55
N LEU A 109 11.60 -5.84 14.49
CA LEU A 109 11.09 -4.96 15.57
C LEU A 109 9.56 -5.06 15.76
N ILE A 110 8.84 -5.44 14.70
CA ILE A 110 7.38 -5.58 14.68
C ILE A 110 7.04 -7.04 14.40
N THR A 111 6.23 -7.64 15.26
CA THR A 111 5.76 -9.03 15.13
C THR A 111 4.46 -9.10 14.32
N GLU A 112 3.55 -8.15 14.53
CA GLU A 112 2.27 -8.07 13.86
C GLU A 112 1.94 -6.62 13.49
N VAL A 113 1.22 -6.43 12.38
CA VAL A 113 0.74 -5.11 11.96
C VAL A 113 -0.64 -5.23 11.32
N VAL A 114 -1.50 -4.26 11.62
CA VAL A 114 -2.78 -4.06 10.92
C VAL A 114 -2.91 -2.59 10.55
N VAL A 115 -3.11 -2.32 9.27
CA VAL A 115 -3.37 -0.96 8.79
C VAL A 115 -4.88 -0.74 8.71
N THR A 116 -5.34 0.41 9.18
CA THR A 116 -6.74 0.84 9.06
C THR A 116 -6.83 2.26 8.53
N THR A 117 -8.05 2.64 8.16
CA THR A 117 -8.39 4.00 7.79
C THR A 117 -9.09 4.72 8.94
N LEU A 118 -8.85 6.03 9.10
CA LEU A 118 -9.50 6.84 10.12
C LEU A 118 -9.92 8.20 9.56
N GLY A 119 -11.08 8.71 10.02
CA GLY A 119 -11.50 10.09 9.78
C GLY A 119 -12.04 10.38 8.37
N ASN A 120 -12.44 11.64 8.19
CA ASN A 120 -12.80 12.25 6.91
C ASN A 120 -12.33 13.72 6.94
N PRO A 121 -11.30 14.11 6.16
CA PRO A 121 -10.56 13.30 5.18
C PRO A 121 -9.88 12.07 5.79
N THR A 122 -9.86 10.98 5.03
CA THR A 122 -9.37 9.69 5.51
C THR A 122 -7.84 9.63 5.50
N ILE A 123 -7.26 9.18 6.62
CA ILE A 123 -5.84 8.88 6.78
C ILE A 123 -5.59 7.38 6.99
N LEU A 124 -4.35 6.96 6.80
CA LEU A 124 -3.88 5.60 7.07
C LEU A 124 -3.19 5.54 8.44
N VAL A 125 -3.54 4.54 9.25
CA VAL A 125 -2.99 4.33 10.60
C VAL A 125 -2.47 2.90 10.70
N ALA A 126 -1.22 2.72 11.09
CA ALA A 126 -0.62 1.40 11.33
C ALA A 126 -0.70 1.03 12.82
N HIS A 127 -1.31 -0.11 13.13
CA HIS A 127 -1.36 -0.65 14.49
C HIS A 127 -0.33 -1.77 14.57
N VAL A 128 0.65 -1.65 15.45
CA VAL A 128 1.83 -2.52 15.46
C VAL A 128 1.99 -3.20 16.81
N VAL A 129 2.29 -4.49 16.78
CA VAL A 129 2.72 -5.24 17.97
C VAL A 129 4.24 -5.33 17.90
N LEU A 130 4.89 -4.86 18.95
CA LEU A 130 6.35 -4.81 19.01
C LEU A 130 6.90 -6.16 19.45
N SER A 131 8.07 -6.54 18.95
CA SER A 131 8.86 -7.58 19.60
C SER A 131 9.22 -7.10 21.00
N SER A 132 9.36 -8.02 21.97
CA SER A 132 9.58 -7.75 23.41
C SER A 132 10.87 -6.97 23.77
N THR A 133 11.48 -6.31 22.80
CA THR A 133 12.61 -5.40 22.89
C THR A 133 12.12 -3.98 22.60
N CYS A 134 11.45 -3.34 23.56
CA CYS A 134 11.11 -1.92 23.45
C CYS A 134 12.39 -1.10 23.73
N SER A 135 13.24 -0.95 22.71
CA SER A 135 14.45 -0.11 22.76
C SER A 135 14.15 1.31 22.26
N ALA A 136 15.07 2.24 22.49
CA ALA A 136 15.02 3.58 21.89
C ALA A 136 14.90 3.51 20.35
N ASP A 137 15.49 2.49 19.72
CA ASP A 137 15.42 2.25 18.28
C ASP A 137 14.00 1.98 17.79
N THR A 138 13.15 1.39 18.64
CA THR A 138 11.76 1.08 18.28
C THR A 138 10.92 2.35 18.21
N GLN A 139 11.08 3.25 19.18
CA GLN A 139 10.41 4.55 19.16
C GLN A 139 10.88 5.40 17.98
N GLN A 140 12.18 5.41 17.71
CA GLN A 140 12.75 6.09 16.55
C GLN A 140 12.25 5.49 15.22
N PHE A 141 12.12 4.16 15.13
CA PHE A 141 11.58 3.50 13.95
C PHE A 141 10.12 3.89 13.69
N LEU A 142 9.26 3.90 14.72
CA LEU A 142 7.86 4.31 14.56
C LEU A 142 7.73 5.77 14.10
N GLN A 143 8.57 6.66 14.63
CA GLN A 143 8.61 8.07 14.22
C GLN A 143 9.10 8.26 12.78
N THR A 144 9.99 7.38 12.31
CA THR A 144 10.57 7.45 10.95
C THR A 144 9.92 6.49 9.96
N LEU A 145 8.88 5.76 10.37
CA LEU A 145 8.23 4.70 9.59
C LEU A 145 7.74 5.20 8.24
N ALA A 146 7.05 6.35 8.20
CA ALA A 146 6.59 6.93 6.95
C ALA A 146 7.76 7.25 5.99
N ALA A 147 8.87 7.79 6.49
CA ALA A 147 10.02 8.16 5.66
C ALA A 147 10.83 6.95 5.16
N THR A 148 10.84 5.85 5.93
CA THR A 148 11.65 4.65 5.65
C THR A 148 10.97 3.63 4.76
N LEU A 149 9.64 3.72 4.59
CA LEU A 149 8.88 2.77 3.78
C LEU A 149 9.15 2.95 2.28
N PRO A 150 9.53 1.89 1.54
CA PRO A 150 9.70 1.90 0.09
C PRO A 150 8.33 1.80 -0.61
N LEU A 151 7.39 2.66 -0.20
CA LEU A 151 6.05 2.75 -0.75
C LEU A 151 5.84 4.13 -1.39
N PRO A 152 4.94 4.22 -2.40
CA PRO A 152 4.42 5.51 -2.83
C PRO A 152 3.86 6.30 -1.65
N GLN A 153 3.96 7.62 -1.72
CA GLN A 153 3.59 8.51 -0.61
C GLN A 153 2.15 8.30 -0.12
N TYR A 154 1.24 8.06 -1.06
CA TYR A 154 -0.17 7.80 -0.76
C TYR A 154 -0.45 6.41 -0.12
N MET A 155 0.54 5.53 -0.04
CA MET A 155 0.43 4.23 0.65
C MET A 155 1.09 4.26 2.03
N ARG A 156 1.73 5.37 2.41
CA ARG A 156 2.43 5.47 3.70
C ARG A 156 1.43 5.80 4.81
N PRO A 157 1.43 5.06 5.92
CA PRO A 157 0.66 5.44 7.10
C PRO A 157 1.06 6.82 7.59
N THR A 158 0.07 7.63 7.97
CA THR A 158 0.26 8.95 8.59
C THR A 158 0.84 8.81 10.00
N THR A 159 0.45 7.75 10.72
CA THR A 159 0.98 7.46 12.05
C THR A 159 0.99 5.97 12.33
N ALA A 160 1.76 5.57 13.35
CA ALA A 160 1.83 4.21 13.85
C ALA A 160 1.55 4.18 15.37
N ILE A 161 0.76 3.21 15.81
CA ILE A 161 0.35 3.02 17.21
C ILE A 161 0.85 1.67 17.69
N ALA A 162 1.71 1.67 18.70
CA ALA A 162 2.12 0.45 19.37
C ALA A 162 0.97 -0.06 20.27
N ILE A 163 0.61 -1.33 20.13
CA ILE A 163 -0.41 -2.00 20.93
C ILE A 163 0.09 -3.35 21.45
N ASP A 164 -0.49 -3.81 22.56
CA ASP A 164 -0.08 -5.07 23.19
C ASP A 164 -0.40 -6.29 22.32
N ARG A 165 -1.54 -6.26 21.62
CA ARG A 165 -2.02 -7.34 20.73
C ARG A 165 -3.08 -6.83 19.75
N ILE A 166 -3.21 -7.48 18.60
CA ILE A 166 -4.30 -7.22 17.66
C ILE A 166 -5.64 -7.69 18.27
N PRO A 167 -6.67 -6.82 18.41
CA PRO A 167 -7.97 -7.22 18.91
C PRO A 167 -8.68 -8.08 17.88
N LEU A 168 -9.36 -9.14 18.35
CA LEU A 168 -10.16 -10.04 17.55
C LEU A 168 -11.63 -9.98 17.98
N THR A 169 -12.53 -10.10 17.02
CA THR A 169 -13.97 -10.30 17.24
C THR A 169 -14.23 -11.68 17.87
N ASN A 170 -15.44 -11.90 18.38
CA ASN A 170 -15.88 -13.23 18.87
C ASN A 170 -15.76 -14.36 17.82
N SER A 171 -15.64 -14.00 16.53
CA SER A 171 -15.47 -14.94 15.42
C SER A 171 -14.01 -15.25 15.08
N GLY A 172 -13.05 -14.74 15.85
CA GLY A 172 -11.60 -14.88 15.59
C GLY A 172 -11.04 -13.94 14.51
N LYS A 173 -11.89 -13.13 13.86
CA LYS A 173 -11.45 -12.13 12.86
C LYS A 173 -10.89 -10.87 13.52
N ILE A 174 -9.95 -10.18 12.86
CA ILE A 174 -9.44 -8.87 13.28
C ILE A 174 -10.59 -7.89 13.50
N ASP A 175 -10.66 -7.30 14.70
CA ASP A 175 -11.61 -6.25 15.04
C ASP A 175 -11.07 -4.87 14.67
N ARG A 176 -11.21 -4.52 13.38
CA ARG A 176 -10.80 -3.20 12.87
C ARG A 176 -11.55 -2.04 13.50
N LYS A 177 -12.78 -2.26 13.99
CA LYS A 177 -13.54 -1.19 14.67
C LYS A 177 -12.92 -0.89 16.03
N ALA A 178 -12.52 -1.93 16.77
CA ALA A 178 -11.78 -1.75 18.00
C ALA A 178 -10.45 -1.01 17.77
N LEU A 179 -9.71 -1.36 16.71
CA LEU A 179 -8.48 -0.64 16.33
C LEU A 179 -8.74 0.84 16.00
N GLN A 180 -9.75 1.13 15.18
CA GLN A 180 -10.12 2.51 14.82
C GLN A 180 -10.58 3.37 16.01
N ALA A 181 -11.04 2.74 17.09
CA ALA A 181 -11.45 3.42 18.32
C ALA A 181 -10.30 3.70 19.29
N LEU A 182 -9.09 3.21 19.00
CA LEU A 182 -7.93 3.47 19.85
C LEU A 182 -7.55 4.95 19.84
N PRO A 183 -7.08 5.48 20.98
CA PRO A 183 -6.61 6.85 21.04
C PRO A 183 -5.37 7.00 20.15
N LEU A 184 -5.36 8.05 19.34
CA LEU A 184 -4.19 8.39 18.56
C LEU A 184 -3.07 8.95 19.46
N PRO A 185 -1.79 8.67 19.14
CA PRO A 185 -0.68 9.22 19.89
C PRO A 185 -0.66 10.73 19.78
N SER A 186 -0.57 11.41 20.93
CA SER A 186 -0.33 12.85 20.96
C SER A 186 1.18 13.10 20.96
N SER A 187 1.71 13.74 19.94
CA SER A 187 3.06 14.28 19.97
C SER A 187 3.07 15.49 20.92
N SER A 188 3.78 15.37 22.03
CA SER A 188 4.27 16.56 22.72
C SER A 188 5.41 17.16 21.89
N PRO A 189 5.57 18.49 21.85
CA PRO A 189 6.76 19.09 21.27
C PRO A 189 7.99 18.50 21.97
N GLN A 190 8.84 17.83 21.20
CA GLN A 190 10.12 17.31 21.69
C GLN A 190 10.94 18.48 22.24
N GLU A 191 11.38 18.39 23.49
CA GLU A 191 12.35 19.34 24.06
C GLU A 191 13.62 19.30 23.22
N GLY A 192 13.84 20.36 22.41
CA GLY A 192 14.96 20.44 21.46
C GLY A 192 14.58 20.45 19.97
N SER A 193 13.29 20.40 19.62
CA SER A 193 12.86 20.69 18.24
C SER A 193 13.33 22.09 17.83
N ALA A 194 14.07 22.18 16.72
CA ALA A 194 14.57 23.46 16.23
C ALA A 194 13.39 24.42 16.01
N SER A 195 13.51 25.65 16.53
CA SER A 195 12.49 26.68 16.31
C SER A 195 12.37 26.93 14.81
N LEU A 196 11.15 26.80 14.28
CA LEU A 196 10.85 27.11 12.89
C LEU A 196 11.23 28.56 12.56
N ALA A 197 11.72 28.80 11.35
CA ALA A 197 11.93 30.15 10.85
C ALA A 197 10.59 30.91 10.75
N PRO A 198 10.57 32.26 10.73
CA PRO A 198 9.32 33.03 10.66
C PRO A 198 8.42 32.66 9.46
N ALA A 199 9.01 32.41 8.29
CA ALA A 199 8.27 31.99 7.09
C ALA A 199 7.67 30.58 7.25
N GLU A 200 8.43 29.64 7.81
CA GLU A 200 7.99 28.27 8.11
C GLU A 200 6.86 28.28 9.15
N ASN A 201 6.97 29.10 10.20
CA ASN A 201 5.92 29.27 11.20
C ASN A 201 4.61 29.80 10.62
N LYS A 202 4.69 30.76 9.68
CA LYS A 202 3.49 31.26 8.99
C LYS A 202 2.86 30.15 8.13
N LEU A 203 3.67 29.42 7.37
CA LEU A 203 3.20 28.33 6.52
C LEU A 203 2.65 27.14 7.34
N ALA A 204 3.24 26.83 8.49
CA ALA A 204 2.80 25.78 9.39
C ALA A 204 1.35 26.02 9.86
N LYS A 205 1.00 27.27 10.20
CA LYS A 205 -0.39 27.64 10.54
C LYS A 205 -1.35 27.46 9.37
N VAL A 206 -0.89 27.76 8.15
CA VAL A 206 -1.67 27.53 6.94
C VAL A 206 -1.88 26.03 6.72
N TRP A 207 -0.87 25.19 6.91
CA TRP A 207 -1.01 23.73 6.85
C TRP A 207 -2.01 23.21 7.88
N GLU A 208 -1.90 23.63 9.14
CA GLU A 208 -2.83 23.27 10.21
C GLU A 208 -4.28 23.70 9.91
N SER A 209 -4.49 24.74 9.11
CA SER A 209 -5.86 25.15 8.72
C SER A 209 -6.50 24.25 7.66
N VAL A 210 -5.69 23.49 6.91
CA VAL A 210 -6.12 22.66 5.77
C VAL A 210 -6.05 21.17 6.11
N LEU A 211 -5.11 20.76 6.95
CA LEU A 211 -4.96 19.35 7.34
C LEU A 211 -6.18 18.85 8.12
N PRO A 212 -6.49 17.54 8.06
CA PRO A 212 -7.62 16.99 8.80
C PRO A 212 -7.45 17.21 10.30
N ALA A 213 -8.49 17.66 10.99
CA ALA A 213 -8.42 17.92 12.44
C ALA A 213 -7.96 16.70 13.26
N GLN A 214 -8.18 15.47 12.78
CA GLN A 214 -7.74 14.24 13.43
C GLN A 214 -6.22 14.06 13.38
N THR A 215 -5.52 14.73 12.47
CA THR A 215 -4.06 14.69 12.40
C THR A 215 -3.41 15.72 13.33
N HIS A 216 -4.19 16.65 13.88
CA HIS A 216 -3.67 17.68 14.77
C HIS A 216 -3.17 17.03 16.06
N GLY A 217 -1.92 17.33 16.40
CA GLY A 217 -1.26 16.74 17.56
C GLY A 217 -0.70 15.33 17.33
N LEU A 218 -0.80 14.74 16.13
CA LEU A 218 -0.12 13.47 15.83
C LEU A 218 1.37 13.64 15.51
N TYR A 219 1.74 14.86 15.13
CA TYR A 219 3.10 15.24 14.74
C TYR A 219 3.41 16.62 15.28
N THR A 220 4.70 16.86 15.48
CA THR A 220 5.26 18.21 15.61
C THR A 220 5.82 18.59 14.26
N LEU A 221 5.36 19.70 13.68
CA LEU A 221 5.90 20.18 12.41
C LEU A 221 7.35 20.62 12.59
N THR A 222 8.22 20.08 11.73
CA THR A 222 9.63 20.42 11.60
C THR A 222 9.89 20.95 10.18
N PRO A 223 11.04 21.57 9.91
CA PRO A 223 11.39 22.02 8.55
C PRO A 223 11.35 20.88 7.52
N THR A 224 11.62 19.65 7.95
CA THR A 224 11.63 18.44 7.11
C THR A 224 10.29 17.70 7.09
N SER A 225 9.27 18.18 7.82
CA SER A 225 7.93 17.61 7.76
C SER A 225 7.39 17.72 6.34
N ASP A 226 6.97 16.57 5.82
CA ASP A 226 6.37 16.42 4.51
C ASP A 226 4.85 16.49 4.59
N PHE A 227 4.22 17.32 3.74
CA PHE A 227 2.78 17.61 3.77
C PHE A 227 1.91 16.35 3.72
N PHE A 228 2.29 15.38 2.89
CA PHE A 228 1.50 14.16 2.72
C PHE A 228 1.71 13.17 3.86
N SER A 229 2.92 13.12 4.41
CA SER A 229 3.23 12.30 5.58
C SER A 229 2.45 12.74 6.83
N VAL A 230 2.09 14.02 6.92
CA VAL A 230 1.27 14.58 8.01
C VAL A 230 -0.24 14.53 7.74
N GLY A 231 -0.68 13.81 6.70
CA GLY A 231 -2.10 13.59 6.38
C GLY A 231 -2.63 14.42 5.22
N GLY A 232 -1.76 15.19 4.57
CA GLY A 232 -2.06 15.88 3.32
C GLY A 232 -2.31 14.91 2.17
N ASN A 233 -3.09 15.35 1.19
CA ASN A 233 -3.34 14.61 -0.05
C ASN A 233 -3.54 15.61 -1.19
N SER A 234 -3.69 15.13 -2.43
CA SER A 234 -3.81 16.00 -3.60
C SER A 234 -5.01 16.95 -3.55
N MET A 235 -6.14 16.57 -2.93
CA MET A 235 -7.28 17.48 -2.77
C MET A 235 -6.97 18.58 -1.75
N LEU A 236 -6.37 18.21 -0.62
CA LEU A 236 -5.92 19.18 0.38
C LEU A 236 -4.82 20.09 -0.16
N LEU A 237 -3.98 19.62 -1.08
CA LEU A 237 -2.97 20.46 -1.73
C LEU A 237 -3.59 21.54 -2.63
N ILE A 238 -4.73 21.25 -3.28
CA ILE A 238 -5.49 22.26 -4.03
C ILE A 238 -6.06 23.31 -3.08
N GLU A 239 -6.60 22.90 -1.94
CA GLU A 239 -7.10 23.82 -0.92
C GLU A 239 -5.97 24.67 -0.34
N LEU A 240 -4.84 24.04 -0.02
CA LEU A 240 -3.62 24.69 0.46
C LEU A 240 -3.16 25.78 -0.52
N ARG A 241 -3.10 25.47 -1.83
CA ARG A 241 -2.76 26.45 -2.87
C ARG A 241 -3.70 27.67 -2.83
N ASN A 242 -5.00 27.45 -2.64
CA ASN A 242 -5.98 28.54 -2.57
C ASN A 242 -5.82 29.40 -1.30
N VAL A 243 -5.40 28.81 -0.17
CA VAL A 243 -5.09 29.57 1.04
C VAL A 243 -3.79 30.36 0.84
N ILE A 244 -2.73 29.73 0.34
CA ILE A 244 -1.45 30.39 0.04
C ILE A 244 -1.66 31.59 -0.91
N ARG A 245 -2.42 31.40 -2.00
CA ARG A 245 -2.72 32.49 -2.93
C ARG A 245 -3.40 33.67 -2.26
N ARG A 246 -4.33 33.43 -1.32
CA ARG A 246 -5.02 34.49 -0.59
C ARG A 246 -4.13 35.18 0.44
N GLU A 247 -3.26 34.45 1.12
CA GLU A 247 -2.44 34.98 2.22
C GLU A 247 -1.11 35.61 1.80
N TYR A 248 -0.61 35.24 0.62
CA TYR A 248 0.68 35.68 0.11
C TYR A 248 0.57 36.45 -1.22
N ASP A 249 -0.62 36.49 -1.84
CA ASP A 249 -0.86 37.11 -3.15
C ASP A 249 0.02 36.52 -4.28
N ILE A 250 0.32 35.22 -4.19
CA ILE A 250 1.16 34.50 -5.16
C ILE A 250 0.36 33.34 -5.75
N ASP A 251 0.36 33.22 -7.08
CA ASP A 251 -0.18 32.04 -7.75
C ASP A 251 0.92 31.05 -8.12
N PHE A 252 0.93 29.91 -7.44
CA PHE A 252 1.89 28.83 -7.65
C PHE A 252 1.32 27.72 -8.52
N PRO A 253 2.09 27.10 -9.43
CA PRO A 253 1.66 25.87 -10.05
C PRO A 253 1.47 24.76 -9.03
N PHE A 254 0.41 23.98 -9.25
CA PHE A 254 0.13 22.80 -8.45
C PHE A 254 1.33 21.83 -8.38
N LEU A 255 2.03 21.64 -9.50
CA LEU A 255 3.17 20.73 -9.58
C LEU A 255 4.32 21.16 -8.66
N CYS A 256 4.53 22.47 -8.50
CA CYS A 256 5.59 23.00 -7.66
C CYS A 256 5.36 22.68 -6.16
N LEU A 257 4.11 22.77 -5.69
CA LEU A 257 3.76 22.38 -4.32
C LEU A 257 3.90 20.86 -4.08
N PHE A 258 3.73 20.06 -5.14
CA PHE A 258 3.93 18.62 -5.08
C PHE A 258 5.42 18.26 -5.02
N GLU A 259 6.26 18.93 -5.81
CA GLU A 259 7.72 18.74 -5.84
C GLU A 259 8.42 19.26 -4.56
N HIS A 260 7.89 20.33 -3.97
CA HIS A 260 8.39 20.92 -2.74
C HIS A 260 7.45 20.64 -1.58
N SER A 261 7.27 19.36 -1.28
CA SER A 261 6.28 18.90 -0.29
C SER A 261 6.70 19.07 1.17
N THR A 262 7.97 19.40 1.45
CA THR A 262 8.44 19.67 2.83
C THR A 262 8.18 21.10 3.25
N LEU A 263 7.95 21.33 4.55
CA LEU A 263 7.63 22.64 5.09
C LEU A 263 8.68 23.70 4.71
N SER A 264 9.97 23.37 4.88
CA SER A 264 11.07 24.28 4.56
C SER A 264 11.21 24.55 3.06
N ALA A 265 11.11 23.50 2.24
CA ALA A 265 11.21 23.66 0.79
C ALA A 265 10.05 24.50 0.23
N MET A 266 8.83 24.24 0.70
CA MET A 266 7.65 24.99 0.32
C MET A 266 7.74 26.45 0.76
N ALA A 267 8.17 26.70 2.01
CA ALA A 267 8.36 28.06 2.53
C ALA A 267 9.42 28.84 1.73
N SER A 268 10.53 28.19 1.38
CA SER A 268 11.60 28.78 0.56
C SER A 268 11.11 29.19 -0.82
N VAL A 269 10.34 28.33 -1.48
CA VAL A 269 9.75 28.61 -2.81
C VAL A 269 8.71 29.73 -2.74
N ILE A 270 7.87 29.74 -1.70
CA ILE A 270 6.93 30.83 -1.44
C ILE A 270 7.66 32.16 -1.29
N HIS A 271 8.76 32.16 -0.53
CA HIS A 271 9.53 33.36 -0.27
C HIS A 271 10.26 33.86 -1.53
N SER A 272 10.94 32.99 -2.27
CA SER A 272 11.68 33.39 -3.49
C SER A 272 10.75 33.97 -4.56
N THR A 273 9.52 33.47 -4.67
CA THR A 273 8.54 33.98 -5.62
C THR A 273 7.90 35.28 -5.13
N SER A 274 7.79 35.50 -3.82
CA SER A 274 7.35 36.80 -3.27
C SER A 274 8.34 37.93 -3.58
N GLU A 275 9.62 37.62 -3.69
CA GLU A 275 10.68 38.59 -4.04
C GLU A 275 10.84 38.76 -5.57
N SER A 276 10.39 37.76 -6.33
CA SER A 276 10.42 37.75 -7.78
C SER A 276 9.09 38.28 -8.32
N ASP A 277 9.05 39.54 -8.78
CA ASP A 277 7.86 40.15 -9.41
C ASP A 277 7.51 39.55 -10.80
N ARG A 278 7.89 38.28 -11.02
CA ARG A 278 7.74 37.53 -12.28
C ARG A 278 6.77 36.38 -12.07
N PRO A 279 5.79 36.20 -12.97
CA PRO A 279 4.88 35.06 -12.91
C PRO A 279 5.66 33.74 -13.02
N PHE A 280 5.27 32.75 -12.22
CA PHE A 280 5.88 31.43 -12.26
C PHE A 280 5.76 30.84 -13.66
N THR A 281 6.88 30.56 -14.30
CA THR A 281 6.92 29.92 -15.61
C THR A 281 7.28 28.47 -15.40
N ILE A 282 6.37 27.56 -15.75
CA ILE A 282 6.72 26.13 -15.85
C ILE A 282 7.55 26.00 -17.12
N ASP A 283 8.86 25.78 -16.98
CA ASP A 283 9.65 25.19 -18.05
C ASP A 283 9.14 23.77 -18.23
N TRP A 284 8.13 23.61 -19.09
CA TRP A 284 7.86 22.31 -19.67
C TRP A 284 9.17 21.85 -20.26
N VAL A 285 9.69 20.71 -19.80
CA VAL A 285 10.83 20.06 -20.45
C VAL A 285 10.56 20.13 -21.93
N SER A 286 11.36 20.93 -22.64
CA SER A 286 11.13 21.17 -24.06
C SER A 286 11.01 19.81 -24.74
N GLU A 287 10.17 19.73 -25.75
CA GLU A 287 9.91 18.55 -26.59
C GLU A 287 11.18 17.88 -27.15
N ALA A 288 12.37 18.49 -26.94
CA ALA A 288 13.70 18.00 -27.25
C ALA A 288 14.24 16.84 -26.37
N ALA A 289 13.49 16.33 -25.38
CA ALA A 289 13.94 15.20 -24.54
C ALA A 289 13.25 13.86 -24.84
N ILE A 290 12.53 13.74 -25.97
CA ILE A 290 12.11 12.42 -26.48
C ILE A 290 13.29 11.87 -27.28
N PRO A 291 13.99 10.80 -26.82
CA PRO A 291 15.01 10.17 -27.65
C PRO A 291 14.37 9.69 -28.95
N SER A 292 14.98 9.97 -30.10
CA SER A 292 14.44 9.66 -31.43
C SER A 292 14.09 8.18 -31.63
N SER A 293 14.59 7.29 -30.77
CA SER A 293 14.22 5.87 -30.71
C SER A 293 12.75 5.62 -30.37
N LEU A 294 12.06 6.57 -29.72
CA LEU A 294 10.64 6.48 -29.35
C LEU A 294 9.69 7.03 -30.43
N LEU A 295 10.22 7.81 -31.38
CA LEU A 295 9.51 8.35 -32.54
C LEU A 295 9.62 7.45 -33.79
N ALA A 296 10.47 6.42 -33.75
CA ALA A 296 10.75 5.54 -34.90
C ALA A 296 9.84 4.30 -34.99
N ALA A 297 8.81 4.17 -34.14
CA ALA A 297 7.86 3.08 -34.25
C ALA A 297 6.75 3.45 -35.25
N GLU A 298 6.91 3.04 -36.51
CA GLU A 298 5.82 3.15 -37.48
C GLU A 298 4.60 2.34 -37.01
N PRO A 299 3.37 2.90 -37.08
CA PRO A 299 2.17 2.18 -36.72
C PRO A 299 1.91 1.07 -37.76
N SER A 300 2.02 -0.19 -37.34
CA SER A 300 1.63 -1.33 -38.16
C SER A 300 0.10 -1.35 -38.36
N PRO A 301 -0.41 -1.50 -39.59
CA PRO A 301 -1.84 -1.45 -39.86
C PRO A 301 -2.45 -2.86 -39.79
N LEU A 302 -3.18 -3.19 -38.72
CA LEU A 302 -4.04 -4.38 -38.72
C LEU A 302 -5.40 -4.11 -38.06
N GLY A 303 -6.37 -3.79 -38.92
CA GLY A 303 -7.58 -4.60 -39.08
C GLY A 303 -8.52 -4.72 -37.89
N VAL A 304 -9.60 -3.92 -37.93
CA VAL A 304 -10.83 -4.15 -37.17
C VAL A 304 -11.37 -5.54 -37.51
N ASN A 305 -11.42 -6.44 -36.52
CA ASN A 305 -12.23 -7.66 -36.66
C ASN A 305 -13.01 -7.97 -35.38
N ARG A 306 -14.33 -8.14 -35.57
CA ARG A 306 -15.35 -8.51 -34.59
C ARG A 306 -14.91 -9.73 -33.77
N ILE A 307 -14.76 -9.57 -32.46
CA ILE A 307 -14.58 -10.70 -31.54
C ILE A 307 -15.96 -11.22 -31.12
N ARG A 308 -16.31 -12.43 -31.59
CA ARG A 308 -17.35 -13.25 -30.95
C ARG A 308 -16.84 -13.66 -29.56
N ARG A 309 -17.64 -13.46 -28.52
CA ARG A 309 -17.31 -13.85 -27.13
C ARG A 309 -17.32 -15.38 -26.96
N PRO A 310 -16.24 -16.03 -26.51
CA PRO A 310 -16.32 -17.35 -25.88
C PRO A 310 -16.70 -17.23 -24.39
N PRO A 311 -17.15 -18.32 -23.74
CA PRO A 311 -17.66 -18.29 -22.37
C PRO A 311 -16.61 -17.81 -21.36
N GLN A 312 -17.07 -17.07 -20.35
CA GLN A 312 -16.25 -16.49 -19.30
C GLN A 312 -15.59 -17.59 -18.45
N VAL A 313 -14.27 -17.68 -18.51
CA VAL A 313 -13.42 -18.45 -17.60
C VAL A 313 -12.83 -17.47 -16.61
N VAL A 314 -13.08 -17.68 -15.31
CA VAL A 314 -12.51 -16.88 -14.23
C VAL A 314 -11.15 -17.49 -13.85
N LEU A 315 -10.07 -16.78 -14.12
CA LEU A 315 -8.73 -17.11 -13.63
C LEU A 315 -8.55 -16.43 -12.27
N LEU A 316 -8.57 -17.23 -11.19
CA LEU A 316 -8.13 -16.80 -9.87
C LEU A 316 -6.63 -17.12 -9.74
N THR A 317 -5.76 -16.25 -10.27
CA THR A 317 -4.37 -16.05 -9.83
C THR A 317 -3.66 -15.07 -10.77
N GLY A 318 -2.96 -14.07 -10.21
CA GLY A 318 -2.03 -13.19 -10.91
C GLY A 318 -0.70 -13.89 -11.26
N ALA A 319 -0.75 -15.12 -11.77
CA ALA A 319 0.43 -15.84 -12.26
C ALA A 319 0.37 -15.87 -13.79
N ILE A 320 1.31 -15.18 -14.43
CA ILE A 320 1.47 -15.20 -15.90
C ILE A 320 1.99 -16.60 -16.28
N PRO A 321 1.35 -17.33 -17.22
CA PRO A 321 1.91 -18.57 -17.72
C PRO A 321 3.17 -18.26 -18.55
N TRP A 322 4.30 -18.87 -18.19
CA TRP A 322 5.53 -18.77 -18.97
C TRP A 322 5.40 -19.69 -20.19
N THR A 323 5.34 -19.10 -21.40
CA THR A 323 5.57 -19.83 -22.65
C THR A 323 7.05 -20.21 -22.75
N ILE A 324 7.31 -21.50 -22.90
CA ILE A 324 8.63 -22.07 -23.19
C ILE A 324 9.22 -21.36 -24.42
N PRO A 325 10.41 -20.74 -24.35
CA PRO A 325 11.09 -20.24 -25.55
C PRO A 325 11.57 -21.44 -26.38
N PRO A 326 11.52 -21.36 -27.72
CA PRO A 326 12.02 -22.44 -28.57
C PRO A 326 13.53 -22.67 -28.31
N ALA A 327 13.90 -23.94 -28.28
CA ALA A 327 15.27 -24.40 -28.08
C ALA A 327 16.23 -23.74 -29.09
N ILE A 328 17.22 -23.01 -28.58
CA ILE A 328 18.35 -22.52 -29.39
C ILE A 328 19.34 -23.66 -29.52
N SER A 329 19.42 -24.22 -30.73
CA SER A 329 20.42 -25.22 -31.10
C SER A 329 21.73 -24.52 -31.43
N TYR A 330 22.80 -24.80 -30.69
CA TYR A 330 24.14 -24.33 -31.05
C TYR A 330 24.75 -25.23 -32.13
N HIS A 331 24.88 -24.72 -33.36
CA HIS A 331 25.80 -25.28 -34.35
C HIS A 331 27.20 -24.67 -34.15
N LYS A 332 28.19 -25.53 -33.87
CA LYS A 332 29.61 -25.18 -33.97
C LYS A 332 29.96 -24.90 -35.44
N PRO A 333 30.65 -23.80 -35.77
CA PRO A 333 31.29 -23.69 -37.08
C PRO A 333 32.41 -24.72 -37.17
N LYS A 334 32.40 -25.52 -38.24
CA LYS A 334 33.56 -26.30 -38.68
C LYS A 334 34.56 -25.34 -39.33
N ASN A 335 35.85 -25.53 -39.04
CA ASN A 335 36.93 -25.04 -39.92
C ASN A 335 36.80 -25.67 -41.31
#